data_AF-A0A932V1Q0-F1
#
_entry.id   AF-A0A932V1Q0-F1
#
_cell.length_a   1.000
_cell.length_b   1.000
_cell.length_c   1.000
_cell.angle_alpha   90.00
_cell.angle_beta   90.00
_cell.angle_gamma   90.00
#
_symmetry.space_group_name_H-M   'P 1'
#
loop_
_entity.id
_entity.type
_entity.pdbx_description
1 polymer ?
#
loop_
_entity_poly.entity_id
_entity_poly.type
_entity_poly.pdbx_seq_one_letter_code
_entity_poly.pdbx_strand_id
1 'polypeptide(L)'
;MARPLIFLLSTMTLAGFLAGCGGAPSRPSSVSAEALWGGDTKKGVFLKVNGHQGTLWQLEVWNRQGQLLGAGGFRLRGFGKARIVPEEIIGWENGALHLKDGTWLVPEPAASR
;
A
#
# COMPACT_ATOMS: atom_id res chain seq x y z
N MET A 1 -29.71 49.25 19.52
CA MET A 1 -29.95 47.82 19.79
C MET A 1 -28.87 47.02 19.07
N ALA A 2 -27.82 46.64 19.78
CA ALA A 2 -26.66 45.94 19.20
C ALA A 2 -26.79 44.43 19.44
N ARG A 3 -26.81 43.64 18.37
CA ARG A 3 -26.75 42.17 18.40
C ARG A 3 -25.29 41.74 18.55
N PRO A 4 -24.90 40.96 19.58
CA PRO A 4 -23.61 40.30 19.58
C PRO A 4 -23.69 39.01 18.75
N LEU A 5 -22.92 38.99 17.67
CA LEU A 5 -22.73 37.84 16.78
C LEU A 5 -21.78 36.85 17.48
N ILE A 6 -22.30 35.69 17.87
CA ILE A 6 -21.54 34.60 18.49
C ILE A 6 -20.67 33.96 17.41
N PHE A 7 -19.35 34.19 17.45
CA PHE A 7 -18.40 33.38 16.70
C PHE A 7 -18.18 32.06 17.45
N LEU A 8 -18.83 31.00 16.96
CA LEU A 8 -18.56 29.62 17.36
C LEU A 8 -17.12 29.28 16.98
N LEU A 9 -16.29 29.09 18.00
CA LEU A 9 -14.91 28.62 17.88
C LEU A 9 -14.93 27.18 17.38
N SER A 10 -14.75 27.00 16.07
CA SER A 10 -14.68 25.68 15.45
C SER A 10 -13.42 24.94 15.88
N THR A 11 -13.66 23.77 16.44
CA THR A 11 -12.76 22.71 16.88
C THR A 11 -11.59 22.45 15.94
N MET A 12 -10.35 22.66 16.40
CA MET A 12 -9.15 22.08 15.80
C MET A 12 -8.72 20.86 16.63
N THR A 13 -9.29 19.70 16.31
CA THR A 13 -8.75 18.42 16.76
C THR A 13 -7.53 18.11 15.90
N LEU A 14 -6.35 18.50 16.40
CA LEU A 14 -5.06 18.11 15.83
C LEU A 14 -4.80 16.64 16.19
N ALA A 15 -5.22 15.72 15.32
CA ALA A 15 -4.84 14.32 15.41
C ALA A 15 -3.34 14.19 15.07
N GLY A 16 -2.53 14.09 16.11
CA GLY A 16 -1.10 13.83 16.01
C GLY A 16 -0.84 12.47 15.36
N PHE A 17 -0.41 12.50 14.10
CA PHE A 17 0.08 11.35 13.36
C PHE A 17 1.47 11.00 13.92
N LEU A 18 1.55 10.04 14.83
CA LEU A 18 2.82 9.42 15.24
C LEU A 18 3.31 8.51 14.09
N ALA A 19 3.86 9.13 13.04
CA ALA A 19 4.61 8.41 12.02
C ALA A 19 6.04 8.17 12.53
N GLY A 20 6.44 6.90 12.64
CA GLY A 20 7.84 6.53 12.78
C GLY A 20 8.68 7.19 11.68
N CYS A 21 9.78 7.82 12.07
CA CYS A 21 10.70 8.56 11.20
C CYS A 21 11.42 7.62 10.22
N GLY A 22 10.74 7.34 9.11
CA GLY A 22 11.24 6.68 7.90
C GLY A 22 10.26 6.93 6.75
N GLY A 23 9.74 8.16 6.69
CA GLY A 23 8.47 8.53 6.08
C GLY A 23 8.26 7.98 4.67
N ALA A 24 7.04 7.50 4.43
CA ALA A 24 6.59 7.09 3.11
C ALA A 24 6.91 8.20 2.08
N PRO A 25 7.46 7.84 0.91
CA PRO A 25 7.73 8.80 -0.14
C PRO A 25 6.43 9.44 -0.62
N SER A 26 6.53 10.66 -1.17
CA SER A 26 5.42 11.29 -1.87
C SER A 26 4.94 10.38 -3.01
N ARG A 27 3.63 10.14 -3.06
CA ARG A 27 3.02 9.29 -4.09
C ARG A 27 3.08 9.96 -5.47
N PRO A 28 3.68 9.32 -6.48
CA PRO A 28 3.66 9.81 -7.87
C PRO A 28 2.24 9.84 -8.44
N SER A 29 1.99 10.72 -9.42
CA SER A 29 0.66 10.85 -10.06
C SER A 29 0.24 9.62 -10.89
N SER A 30 1.21 8.79 -11.31
CA SER A 30 0.96 7.52 -11.99
C SER A 30 0.47 6.40 -11.05
N VAL A 31 0.62 6.58 -9.74
CA VAL A 31 0.23 5.60 -8.73
C VAL A 31 -1.21 5.86 -8.30
N SER A 32 -2.00 4.79 -8.19
CA SER A 32 -3.39 4.87 -7.77
C SER A 32 -3.56 5.58 -6.43
N ALA A 33 -4.66 6.35 -6.30
CA ALA A 33 -5.00 7.05 -5.07
C ALA A 33 -5.28 6.10 -3.88
N GLU A 34 -5.60 4.84 -4.17
CA GLU A 34 -5.86 3.79 -3.18
C GLU A 34 -4.59 3.01 -2.80
N ALA A 35 -3.49 3.18 -3.54
CA ALA A 35 -2.25 2.49 -3.23
C ALA A 35 -1.55 3.12 -2.02
N LEU A 36 -1.11 2.27 -1.11
CA LEU A 36 -0.41 2.64 0.12
C LEU A 36 1.06 2.21 0.04
N TRP A 37 1.93 2.99 0.68
CA TRP A 37 3.35 2.65 0.75
C TRP A 37 3.61 1.52 1.76
N GLY A 38 4.35 0.50 1.35
CA GLY A 38 4.81 -0.59 2.19
C GLY A 38 6.30 -0.86 2.02
N GLY A 39 6.97 -1.28 3.08
CA GLY A 39 8.41 -1.56 3.09
C GLY A 39 9.30 -0.37 3.46
N ASP A 40 10.62 -0.60 3.40
CA ASP A 40 11.62 0.43 3.71
C ASP A 40 11.78 1.45 2.57
N THR A 41 12.56 2.52 2.80
CA THR A 41 12.73 3.62 1.83
C THR A 41 13.49 3.23 0.55
N LYS A 42 14.19 2.09 0.53
CA LYS A 42 15.03 1.63 -0.59
C LYS A 42 14.32 0.58 -1.44
N LYS A 43 13.58 -0.33 -0.81
CA LYS A 43 12.96 -1.51 -1.41
C LYS A 43 11.44 -1.49 -1.33
N GLY A 44 10.87 -0.50 -0.65
CA GLY A 44 9.44 -0.33 -0.53
C GLY A 44 8.76 -0.06 -1.86
N VAL A 45 7.45 -0.26 -1.85
CA VAL A 45 6.57 -0.15 -3.01
C VAL A 45 5.27 0.53 -2.62
N PHE A 46 4.61 1.10 -3.61
CA PHE A 46 3.18 1.37 -3.49
C PHE A 46 2.42 0.10 -3.84
N LEU A 47 1.50 -0.29 -2.96
CA LEU A 47 0.70 -1.50 -3.09
C LEU A 47 -0.78 -1.12 -3.05
N LYS A 48 -1.54 -1.59 -4.05
CA LYS A 48 -2.99 -1.63 -4.03
C LYS A 48 -3.44 -3.09 -3.95
N VAL A 49 -4.33 -3.40 -3.01
CA VAL A 49 -4.89 -4.74 -2.83
C VAL A 49 -6.36 -4.69 -3.27
N ASN A 50 -6.67 -5.31 -4.42
CA ASN A 50 -8.01 -5.34 -5.00
C ASN A 50 -8.86 -6.53 -4.49
N GLY A 51 -8.31 -7.39 -3.63
CA GLY A 51 -8.97 -8.58 -3.09
C GLY A 51 -8.27 -9.88 -3.50
N HIS A 52 -9.02 -10.98 -3.59
CA HIS A 52 -8.51 -12.25 -4.09
C HIS A 52 -9.54 -12.95 -5.00
N GLN A 53 -9.06 -13.72 -5.96
CA GLN A 53 -9.84 -14.57 -6.86
C GLN A 53 -9.32 -16.00 -6.74
N GLY A 54 -10.11 -16.88 -6.12
CA GLY A 54 -9.64 -18.21 -5.74
C GLY A 54 -8.41 -18.11 -4.83
N THR A 55 -7.30 -18.72 -5.24
CA THR A 55 -6.03 -18.72 -4.49
C THR A 55 -5.10 -17.55 -4.84
N LEU A 56 -5.54 -16.61 -5.69
CA LEU A 56 -4.71 -15.52 -6.21
C LEU A 56 -5.12 -14.20 -5.61
N TRP A 57 -4.16 -13.45 -5.08
CA TRP A 57 -4.33 -12.08 -4.63
C TRP A 57 -4.31 -11.15 -5.83
N GLN A 58 -5.30 -10.27 -5.95
CA GLN A 58 -5.35 -9.29 -7.04
C GLN A 58 -4.66 -8.02 -6.58
N LEU A 59 -3.47 -7.75 -7.09
CA LEU A 59 -2.60 -6.67 -6.63
C LEU A 59 -2.18 -5.79 -7.80
N GLU A 60 -1.87 -4.54 -7.48
CA GLU A 60 -1.08 -3.65 -8.33
C GLU A 60 0.08 -3.11 -7.50
N VAL A 61 1.29 -3.22 -8.04
CA VAL A 61 2.52 -2.90 -7.34
C VAL A 61 3.33 -1.92 -8.17
N TRP A 62 3.69 -0.78 -7.58
CA TRP A 62 4.54 0.22 -8.19
C TRP A 62 5.80 0.45 -7.38
N ASN A 63 6.91 0.73 -8.04
CA ASN A 63 8.10 1.22 -7.35
C ASN A 63 7.92 2.66 -6.88
N ARG A 64 8.93 3.17 -6.18
CA ARG A 64 8.96 4.54 -5.65
C ARG A 64 8.78 5.63 -6.70
N GLN A 65 9.23 5.39 -7.93
CA GLN A 65 9.13 6.32 -9.06
C GLN A 65 7.76 6.25 -9.75
N GLY A 66 6.88 5.34 -9.32
CA GLY A 66 5.56 5.15 -9.88
C GLY A 66 5.54 4.31 -11.14
N GLN A 67 6.61 3.54 -11.40
CA GLN A 67 6.63 2.54 -12.46
C GLN A 67 5.94 1.28 -11.96
N LEU A 68 5.06 0.71 -12.79
CA LEU A 68 4.36 -0.53 -12.48
C LEU A 68 5.34 -1.71 -12.54
N LEU A 69 5.48 -2.42 -11.43
CA LEU A 69 6.29 -3.63 -11.30
C LEU A 69 5.49 -4.89 -11.62
N GLY A 70 4.19 -4.88 -11.30
CA GLY A 70 3.27 -5.98 -11.61
C GLY A 70 1.83 -5.62 -11.28
N ALA A 71 0.89 -6.17 -12.05
CA ALA A 71 -0.54 -6.03 -11.86
C ALA A 71 -1.26 -7.35 -12.18
N GLY A 72 -2.33 -7.64 -11.45
CA GLY A 72 -3.17 -8.82 -11.65
C GLY A 72 -3.04 -9.85 -10.53
N GLY A 73 -3.08 -11.14 -10.88
CA GLY A 73 -3.03 -12.24 -9.92
C GLY A 73 -1.64 -12.49 -9.38
N PHE A 74 -1.53 -12.60 -8.05
CA PHE A 74 -0.32 -12.95 -7.33
C PHE A 74 -0.57 -14.19 -6.50
N ARG A 75 0.33 -15.16 -6.63
CA ARG A 75 0.29 -16.39 -5.82
C ARG A 75 1.05 -16.18 -4.53
N LEU A 76 0.38 -16.42 -3.40
CA LEU A 76 1.03 -16.45 -2.09
C LEU A 76 1.87 -17.73 -1.97
N ARG A 77 3.12 -17.58 -1.52
CA ARG A 77 4.04 -18.67 -1.21
C ARG A 77 4.39 -18.62 0.27
N GLY A 78 4.44 -19.80 0.89
CA GLY A 78 4.61 -19.96 2.34
C GLY A 78 3.28 -20.26 3.03
N PHE A 79 3.09 -19.69 4.22
CA PHE A 79 1.89 -19.89 5.04
C PHE A 79 0.66 -19.14 4.47
N GLY A 80 -0.53 -19.67 4.72
CA GLY A 80 -1.78 -19.02 4.32
C GLY A 80 -2.03 -17.74 5.13
N LYS A 81 -2.57 -16.71 4.48
CA LYS A 81 -2.94 -15.44 5.11
C LYS A 81 -4.39 -15.10 4.83
N ALA A 82 -5.06 -14.51 5.82
CA ALA A 82 -6.43 -14.01 5.68
C ALA A 82 -6.49 -12.65 4.95
N ARG A 83 -5.41 -11.87 5.02
CA ARG A 83 -5.31 -10.54 4.38
C ARG A 83 -3.87 -10.22 4.00
N ILE A 84 -3.69 -9.40 2.97
CA ILE A 84 -2.42 -8.76 2.62
C ILE A 84 -2.55 -7.29 3.00
N VAL A 85 -1.61 -6.80 3.81
CA VAL A 85 -1.58 -5.40 4.26
C VAL A 85 -0.26 -4.73 3.89
N PRO A 86 -0.26 -3.47 3.40
CA PRO A 86 0.94 -2.74 3.02
C PRO A 86 1.99 -2.62 4.14
N GLU A 87 1.56 -2.55 5.40
CA GLU A 87 2.45 -2.41 6.56
C GLU A 87 3.29 -3.67 6.83
N GLU A 88 2.86 -4.82 6.31
CA GLU A 88 3.58 -6.09 6.43
C GLU A 88 4.61 -6.28 5.31
N ILE A 89 4.65 -5.40 4.33
CA ILE A 89 5.63 -5.48 3.25
C ILE A 89 7.02 -5.12 3.77
N ILE A 90 8.00 -5.95 3.42
CA ILE A 90 9.43 -5.64 3.56
C ILE A 90 9.89 -4.86 2.33
N GLY A 91 9.52 -5.35 1.15
CA GLY A 91 9.84 -4.72 -0.12
C GLY A 91 9.65 -5.64 -1.32
N TRP A 92 10.02 -5.13 -2.49
CA TRP A 92 10.07 -5.90 -3.73
C TRP A 92 11.48 -6.40 -4.02
N GLU A 93 11.63 -7.72 -4.14
CA GLU A 93 12.92 -8.38 -4.39
C GLU A 93 12.72 -9.58 -5.32
N ASN A 94 13.65 -9.79 -6.24
CA ASN A 94 13.66 -10.96 -7.14
C ASN A 94 12.34 -11.21 -7.89
N GLY A 95 11.61 -10.14 -8.23
CA GLY A 95 10.32 -10.23 -8.92
C GLY A 95 9.14 -10.65 -8.04
N ALA A 96 9.29 -10.59 -6.72
CA ALA A 96 8.26 -10.92 -5.75
C ALA A 96 8.13 -9.84 -4.67
N LEU A 97 6.96 -9.79 -4.04
CA LEU A 97 6.70 -8.94 -2.89
C LEU A 97 6.91 -9.74 -1.60
N HIS A 98 7.90 -9.36 -0.80
CA HIS A 98 8.28 -10.06 0.43
C HIS A 98 7.58 -9.45 1.66
N LEU A 99 7.09 -10.30 2.55
CA LEU A 99 6.37 -9.92 3.77
C LEU A 99 7.20 -10.24 5.03
N LYS A 100 6.90 -9.52 6.12
CA LYS A 100 7.57 -9.64 7.43
C LYS A 100 7.47 -11.03 8.06
N ASP A 101 6.46 -11.81 7.70
CA ASP A 101 6.23 -13.16 8.22
C ASP A 101 6.96 -14.25 7.42
N GLY A 102 7.81 -13.85 6.46
CA GLY A 102 8.55 -14.78 5.61
C GLY A 102 7.75 -15.33 4.43
N THR A 103 6.49 -14.91 4.24
CA THR A 103 5.74 -15.21 3.02
C THR A 103 6.13 -14.25 1.89
N TRP A 104 5.86 -14.65 0.65
CA TRP A 104 6.04 -13.77 -0.50
C TRP A 104 4.96 -13.97 -1.55
N LEU A 105 4.63 -12.90 -2.25
CA LEU A 105 3.64 -12.88 -3.34
C LEU A 105 4.38 -12.81 -4.68
N VAL A 106 4.16 -13.81 -5.51
CA VAL A 106 4.78 -13.91 -6.84
C VAL A 106 3.73 -13.57 -7.90
N PRO A 107 4.01 -12.65 -8.84
CA PRO A 107 3.13 -12.40 -9.97
C PRO A 107 2.87 -13.70 -10.73
N GLU A 108 1.60 -14.00 -11.01
CA GLU A 108 1.26 -15.04 -11.96
C GLU A 108 1.28 -14.42 -13.36
N PRO A 109 1.97 -15.04 -14.34
CA PRO A 109 1.90 -14.58 -15.72
C PRO A 109 0.42 -14.58 -16.13
N ALA A 110 -0.04 -13.49 -16.75
CA ALA A 110 -1.34 -13.48 -17.38
C ALA A 110 -1.40 -14.71 -18.30
N ALA A 111 -2.35 -15.61 -18.06
CA ALA A 111 -2.53 -16.79 -18.89
C ALA A 111 -2.65 -16.31 -20.33
N SER A 112 -1.63 -16.56 -21.14
CA SER A 112 -1.65 -16.26 -22.56
C SER A 112 -2.81 -17.05 -23.14
N ARG A 113 -3.89 -16.35 -23.48
CA ARG A 113 -4.98 -16.91 -24.29
C ARG A 113 -4.59 -16.84 -25.75
#